data_AF-A0A3M1ZMM8-F1
#
_entry.id   AF-A0A3M1ZMM8-F1
#
_cell.length_a   1.000
_cell.length_b   1.000
_cell.length_c   1.000
_cell.angle_alpha   90.00
_cell.angle_beta   90.00
_cell.angle_gamma   90.00
#
_symmetry.space_group_name_H-M   'P 1'
#
loop_
_entity.id
_entity.type
_entity.pdbx_description
1 polymer ?
#
loop_
_entity_poly.entity_id
_entity_poly.type
_entity_poly.pdbx_seq_one_letter_code
_entity_poly.pdbx_strand_id
1 'polypeptide(L)'
;MEADGKNSRQFWLGMVISLASLAAIFFFIQPAQVLDALEAARFDYLGLSLAGILAFMVFRAMRWRYMLGNEVSWRVVFHIQNIGYMLTNLLPFRVGDVARAVLIGNVPPISLARGLSTMVVERLLDMLFIVTLLPFTLAEVEKLPAVMRTGARVPGGDPRLGELVHHR
;
A
#
# COMPACT_ATOMS: atom_id res chain seq x y z
N MET A 1 -5.45 25.54 -25.60
CA MET A 1 -5.18 25.20 -24.19
C MET A 1 -6.53 24.94 -23.54
N GLU A 2 -7.01 23.70 -23.60
CA GLU A 2 -8.35 23.32 -23.18
C GLU A 2 -8.23 22.30 -22.04
N ALA A 3 -8.15 22.83 -20.84
CA ALA A 3 -8.28 22.16 -19.56
C ALA A 3 -9.46 22.87 -18.89
N ASP A 4 -10.45 22.31 -18.22
CA ASP A 4 -10.54 21.05 -17.53
C ASP A 4 -11.90 21.09 -16.78
N GLY A 5 -12.99 20.72 -17.45
CA GLY A 5 -14.34 20.77 -16.86
C GLY A 5 -14.68 19.57 -15.97
N LYS A 6 -13.90 18.48 -16.07
CA LYS A 6 -14.22 17.18 -15.45
C LYS A 6 -13.39 16.90 -14.19
N ASN A 7 -12.12 17.30 -14.10
CA ASN A 7 -11.35 17.11 -12.86
C ASN A 7 -11.74 18.12 -11.78
N SER A 8 -12.14 19.35 -12.15
CA SER A 8 -12.53 20.38 -11.18
C SER A 8 -13.71 19.93 -10.28
N ARG A 9 -14.69 19.22 -10.84
CA ARG A 9 -15.82 18.66 -10.06
C ARG A 9 -15.39 17.54 -9.12
N GLN A 10 -14.47 16.67 -9.54
CA GLN A 10 -13.94 15.60 -8.70
C GLN A 10 -13.09 16.16 -7.54
N PHE A 11 -12.29 17.19 -7.83
CA PHE A 11 -11.52 17.92 -6.81
C PHE A 11 -12.44 18.58 -5.78
N TRP A 12 -13.47 19.29 -6.23
CA TRP A 12 -14.46 19.91 -5.34
C TRP A 12 -15.25 18.89 -4.52
N LEU A 13 -15.67 17.78 -5.13
CA LEU A 13 -16.32 16.69 -4.41
C LEU A 13 -15.40 16.09 -3.33
N GLY A 14 -14.12 15.84 -3.67
CA GLY A 14 -13.14 15.36 -2.70
C GLY A 14 -12.93 16.33 -1.53
N MET A 15 -12.92 17.63 -1.81
CA MET A 15 -12.80 18.67 -0.80
C MET A 15 -14.02 18.73 0.13
N VAL A 16 -15.24 18.69 -0.42
CA VAL A 16 -16.47 18.67 0.36
C VAL A 16 -16.57 17.41 1.21
N ILE A 17 -16.24 16.24 0.64
CA ILE A 17 -16.22 14.97 1.39
C ILE A 17 -15.20 15.03 2.52
N SER A 18 -13.97 15.50 2.25
CA SER A 18 -12.93 15.60 3.27
C SER A 18 -13.33 16.56 4.40
N LEU A 19 -13.93 17.70 4.06
CA LEU A 19 -14.40 18.67 5.04
C LEU A 19 -15.58 18.12 5.85
N ALA A 20 -16.51 17.42 5.22
CA ALA A 20 -17.62 16.76 5.89
C ALA A 20 -17.12 15.65 6.84
N SER A 21 -16.15 14.84 6.42
CA SER A 21 -15.53 13.82 7.28
C SER A 21 -14.80 14.46 8.47
N LEU A 22 -14.06 15.55 8.25
CA LEU A 22 -13.37 16.26 9.32
C LEU A 22 -14.37 16.86 10.32
N ALA A 23 -15.42 17.51 9.83
CA ALA A 23 -16.50 18.04 10.67
C ALA A 23 -17.19 16.92 11.46
N ALA A 24 -17.47 15.78 10.82
CA ALA A 24 -18.05 14.62 11.49
C ALA A 24 -17.16 14.13 12.64
N ILE A 25 -15.84 14.06 12.45
CA ILE A 25 -14.89 13.70 13.51
C ILE A 25 -15.06 14.63 14.72
N PHE A 26 -15.09 15.95 14.52
CA PHE A 26 -15.26 16.91 15.62
C PHE A 26 -16.65 16.88 16.25
N PHE A 27 -17.69 16.48 15.52
CA PHE A 27 -19.04 16.33 16.07
C PHE A 27 -19.21 15.03 16.87
N PHE A 28 -18.60 13.93 16.43
CA PHE A 28 -18.75 12.62 17.07
C PHE A 28 -17.71 12.34 18.16
N ILE A 29 -16.54 12.98 18.11
CA ILE A 29 -15.43 12.71 19.02
C ILE A 29 -15.23 13.90 19.95
N GLN A 30 -15.38 13.64 21.25
CA GLN A 30 -15.04 14.63 22.29
C GLN A 30 -13.51 14.71 22.41
N PRO A 31 -12.90 15.91 22.35
CA PRO A 31 -11.44 16.08 22.47
C PRO A 31 -10.85 15.44 23.73
N ALA A 32 -11.60 15.40 24.84
CA ALA A 32 -11.20 14.73 26.07
C ALA A 32 -10.91 13.24 25.87
N GLN A 33 -11.75 12.54 25.09
CA GLN A 33 -11.55 11.10 24.82
C GLN A 33 -10.28 10.83 24.02
N VAL A 34 -9.82 11.78 23.20
CA VAL A 34 -8.57 11.67 22.46
C VAL A 34 -7.37 11.81 23.40
N LEU A 35 -7.44 12.73 24.37
CA LEU A 35 -6.40 12.92 25.38
C LEU A 35 -6.30 11.71 26.32
N ASP A 36 -7.45 11.20 26.79
CA ASP A 36 -7.48 9.99 27.62
C ASP A 36 -6.90 8.78 26.88
N ALA A 37 -7.19 8.64 25.58
CA ALA A 37 -6.62 7.57 24.76
C ALA A 37 -5.11 7.72 24.52
N LEU A 38 -4.60 8.96 24.46
CA LEU A 38 -3.17 9.25 24.37
C LEU A 38 -2.44 8.95 25.69
N GLU A 39 -3.04 9.25 26.83
CA GLU A 39 -2.47 8.92 28.15
C GLU A 39 -2.48 7.41 28.42
N ALA A 40 -3.53 6.72 28.00
CA ALA A 40 -3.63 5.26 28.08
C ALA A 40 -2.80 4.53 26.99
N ALA A 41 -2.18 5.26 26.06
CA ALA A 41 -1.44 4.67 24.96
C ALA A 41 -0.19 3.96 25.46
N ARG A 42 -0.07 2.67 25.14
CA ARG A 42 1.11 1.88 25.45
C ARG A 42 2.24 2.19 24.46
N PHE A 43 3.23 2.94 24.90
CA PHE A 43 4.40 3.33 24.11
C PHE A 43 5.21 2.13 23.58
N ASP A 44 5.11 0.95 24.19
CA ASP A 44 5.75 -0.29 23.70
C ASP A 44 5.34 -0.61 22.26
N TYR A 45 4.06 -0.46 21.93
CA TYR A 45 3.55 -0.70 20.57
C TYR A 45 3.99 0.39 19.61
N LEU A 46 4.20 1.62 20.10
CA LEU A 46 4.77 2.70 19.29
C LEU A 46 6.22 2.36 18.90
N GLY A 47 7.01 1.87 19.86
CA GLY A 47 8.37 1.40 19.59
C GLY A 47 8.41 0.22 18.62
N LEU A 48 7.53 -0.77 18.81
CA LEU A 48 7.44 -1.95 17.94
C LEU A 48 7.01 -1.57 16.51
N SER A 49 6.03 -0.67 16.37
CA SER A 49 5.59 -0.19 15.06
C SER A 49 6.67 0.62 14.36
N LEU A 50 7.39 1.49 15.08
CA LEU A 50 8.53 2.23 14.53
C LEU A 50 9.63 1.27 14.06
N ALA A 51 10.00 0.28 14.88
CA ALA A 51 10.97 -0.74 14.50
C ALA A 51 10.51 -1.54 13.26
N GLY A 52 9.22 -1.89 13.20
CA GLY A 52 8.62 -2.56 12.05
C GLY A 52 8.68 -1.73 10.77
N ILE A 53 8.39 -0.41 10.85
CA ILE A 53 8.48 0.52 9.72
C ILE A 53 9.93 0.64 9.24
N LEU A 54 10.89 0.82 10.15
CA LEU A 54 12.31 0.91 9.79
C LEU A 54 12.81 -0.38 9.14
N ALA A 55 12.47 -1.53 9.72
CA ALA A 55 12.80 -2.84 9.16
C ALA A 55 12.19 -2.99 7.75
N PHE A 56 10.92 -2.64 7.58
CA PHE A 56 10.24 -2.66 6.30
C PHE A 56 10.96 -1.81 5.24
N MET A 57 11.36 -0.58 5.59
CA MET A 57 12.10 0.30 4.67
C MET A 57 13.45 -0.31 4.25
N VAL A 58 14.15 -0.94 5.19
CA VAL A 58 15.44 -1.62 4.94
C VAL A 58 15.25 -2.85 4.04
N PHE A 59 14.30 -3.73 4.36
CA PHE A 59 13.98 -4.90 3.54
C PHE A 59 13.56 -4.53 2.13
N ARG A 60 12.76 -3.46 1.99
CA ARG A 60 12.34 -2.96 0.69
C ARG A 60 13.50 -2.46 -0.14
N ALA A 61 14.42 -1.69 0.46
CA ALA A 61 15.62 -1.23 -0.24
C ALA A 61 16.54 -2.39 -0.64
N MET A 62 16.68 -3.41 0.20
CA MET A 62 17.42 -4.64 -0.14
C MET A 62 16.78 -5.36 -1.32
N ARG A 63 15.47 -5.64 -1.27
CA ARG A 63 14.71 -6.27 -2.37
C ARG A 63 14.92 -5.52 -3.69
N TRP A 64 14.81 -4.19 -3.68
CA TRP A 64 14.97 -3.39 -4.88
C TRP A 64 16.41 -3.44 -5.43
N ARG A 65 17.42 -3.42 -4.55
CA ARG A 65 18.82 -3.61 -4.94
C ARG A 65 19.04 -4.96 -5.64
N TYR A 66 18.43 -6.03 -5.14
CA TYR A 66 18.48 -7.34 -5.79
C TYR A 66 17.84 -7.31 -7.19
N MET A 67 16.69 -6.65 -7.36
CA MET A 67 16.05 -6.49 -8.68
C MET A 67 16.90 -5.68 -9.67
N LEU A 68 17.75 -4.78 -9.17
CA LEU A 68 18.71 -4.02 -9.97
C LEU A 68 20.03 -4.77 -10.23
N GLY A 69 20.13 -6.04 -9.86
CA GLY A 69 21.32 -6.86 -10.08
C GLY A 69 22.49 -6.57 -9.13
N ASN A 70 22.24 -5.90 -7.99
CA ASN A 70 23.27 -5.53 -7.01
C ASN A 70 24.40 -4.61 -7.52
N GLU A 71 24.22 -4.00 -8.69
CA GLU A 71 25.21 -3.12 -9.33
C GLU A 71 25.39 -1.77 -8.60
N VAL A 72 24.42 -1.37 -7.78
CA VAL A 72 24.44 -0.12 -7.00
C VAL A 72 24.60 -0.42 -5.51
N SER A 73 25.32 0.46 -4.79
CA SER A 73 25.49 0.35 -3.34
C SER A 73 24.14 0.47 -2.61
N TRP A 74 23.97 -0.31 -1.54
CA TRP A 74 22.73 -0.31 -0.75
C TRP A 74 22.38 1.09 -0.22
N ARG A 75 23.37 1.89 0.19
CA ARG A 75 23.15 3.25 0.70
C ARG A 75 22.48 4.15 -0.34
N VAL A 76 22.98 4.12 -1.58
CA VAL A 76 22.41 4.92 -2.68
C VAL A 76 20.97 4.48 -2.97
N VAL A 77 20.72 3.17 -3.06
CA VAL A 77 19.38 2.61 -3.27
C VAL A 77 18.43 3.01 -2.15
N PHE A 78 18.88 2.94 -0.89
CA PHE A 78 18.13 3.34 0.29
C PHE A 78 17.79 4.84 0.26
N HIS A 79 18.75 5.73 -0.03
CA HIS A 79 18.47 7.17 -0.11
C HIS A 79 17.49 7.51 -1.23
N ILE A 80 17.67 6.96 -2.43
CA ILE A 80 16.74 7.16 -3.55
C ILE A 80 15.33 6.68 -3.19
N GLN A 81 15.22 5.51 -2.56
CA GLN A 81 13.95 4.96 -2.08
C GLN A 81 13.24 5.89 -1.09
N ASN A 82 13.98 6.46 -0.14
CA ASN A 82 13.44 7.41 0.85
C ASN A 82 12.97 8.71 0.21
N ILE A 83 13.76 9.28 -0.71
CA ILE A 83 13.37 10.49 -1.45
C ILE A 83 12.08 10.24 -2.22
N GLY A 84 11.98 9.10 -2.91
CA GLY A 84 10.75 8.71 -3.60
C GLY A 84 9.54 8.59 -2.70
N TYR A 85 9.70 7.98 -1.52
CA TYR A 85 8.62 7.91 -0.54
C TYR A 85 8.17 9.27 -0.05
N MET A 86 9.12 10.16 0.24
CA MET A 86 8.82 11.53 0.61
C MET A 86 8.02 12.24 -0.48
N LEU A 87 8.43 12.10 -1.75
CA LEU A 87 7.70 12.67 -2.88
C LEU A 87 6.31 12.05 -3.06
N THR A 88 6.15 10.74 -2.86
CA THR A 88 4.83 10.09 -2.92
C THR A 88 3.89 10.56 -1.81
N ASN A 89 4.42 10.91 -0.64
CA ASN A 89 3.61 11.44 0.46
C ASN A 89 3.25 12.92 0.27
N LEU A 90 4.12 13.71 -0.36
CA LEU A 90 3.93 15.14 -0.57
C LEU A 90 3.16 15.46 -1.85
N LEU A 91 3.36 14.68 -2.91
CA LEU A 91 2.81 14.97 -4.24
C LEU A 91 1.61 14.07 -4.56
N PRO A 92 0.51 14.64 -5.06
CA PRO A 92 -0.58 13.84 -5.62
C PRO A 92 -0.10 13.05 -6.86
N PHE A 93 -0.85 12.01 -7.23
CA PHE A 93 -0.59 11.16 -8.42
C PHE A 93 0.63 10.22 -8.37
N ARG A 94 1.14 9.87 -7.18
CA ARG A 94 2.24 8.90 -7.02
C ARG A 94 3.51 9.26 -7.82
N VAL A 95 3.77 10.56 -8.01
CA VAL A 95 4.93 11.07 -8.75
C VAL A 95 6.26 10.58 -8.17
N GLY A 96 6.30 10.27 -6.86
CA GLY A 96 7.49 9.74 -6.21
C GLY A 96 7.98 8.40 -6.77
N ASP A 97 7.11 7.61 -7.40
CA ASP A 97 7.52 6.39 -8.09
C ASP A 97 8.35 6.73 -9.34
N VAL A 98 7.86 7.66 -10.17
CA VAL A 98 8.60 8.15 -11.36
C VAL A 98 9.93 8.79 -10.94
N ALA A 99 9.91 9.59 -9.88
CA ALA A 99 11.12 10.25 -9.36
C ALA A 99 12.22 9.24 -8.99
N ARG A 100 11.87 8.11 -8.37
CA ARG A 100 12.86 7.06 -8.05
C ARG A 100 13.46 6.41 -9.28
N ALA A 101 12.64 6.14 -10.29
CA ALA A 101 13.11 5.54 -11.52
C ALA A 101 14.06 6.49 -12.28
N VAL A 102 13.76 7.79 -12.27
CA VAL A 102 14.65 8.83 -12.80
C VAL A 102 15.94 8.91 -12.00
N LEU A 103 15.88 8.97 -10.68
CA LEU A 103 17.05 9.08 -9.81
C LEU A 103 17.98 7.86 -9.95
N ILE A 104 17.45 6.63 -9.98
CA ILE A 104 18.29 5.43 -10.15
C ILE A 104 18.86 5.33 -11.57
N GLY A 105 18.13 5.81 -12.58
CA GLY A 105 18.61 5.85 -13.96
C GLY A 105 19.74 6.85 -14.21
N ASN A 106 20.00 7.76 -13.26
CA ASN A 106 21.15 8.66 -13.25
C ASN A 106 22.35 8.11 -12.47
N VAL A 107 22.27 6.87 -11.96
CA VAL A 107 23.37 6.21 -11.24
C VAL A 107 23.96 5.12 -12.14
N PRO A 108 25.13 5.36 -12.76
CA PRO A 108 25.80 4.33 -13.56
C PRO A 108 26.08 3.07 -12.71
N PRO A 109 25.96 1.86 -13.28
CA PRO A 109 25.66 1.54 -14.69
C PRO A 109 24.16 1.37 -15.02
N ILE A 110 23.25 1.74 -14.10
CA ILE A 110 21.81 1.54 -14.29
C ILE A 110 21.25 2.55 -15.29
N SER A 111 20.57 2.06 -16.33
CA SER A 111 19.83 2.92 -17.24
C SER A 111 18.43 3.25 -16.70
N LEU A 112 17.88 4.40 -17.10
CA LEU A 112 16.51 4.81 -16.78
C LEU A 112 15.47 3.72 -17.14
N ALA A 113 15.64 3.10 -18.31
CA ALA A 113 14.77 2.02 -18.75
C ALA A 113 14.78 0.83 -17.77
N ARG A 114 15.97 0.41 -17.31
CA ARG A 114 16.11 -0.66 -16.31
C ARG A 114 15.46 -0.27 -14.97
N GLY A 115 15.67 0.98 -14.53
CA GLY A 115 15.04 1.53 -13.32
C GLY A 115 13.51 1.49 -13.38
N LEU A 116 12.91 1.95 -14.49
CA LEU A 116 11.47 1.90 -14.73
C LEU A 116 10.95 0.47 -14.81
N SER A 117 11.62 -0.43 -15.54
CA SER A 117 11.20 -1.82 -15.68
C SER A 117 11.13 -2.54 -14.33
N THR A 118 12.15 -2.39 -13.48
CA THR A 118 12.14 -3.01 -12.14
C THR A 118 10.98 -2.49 -11.28
N MET A 119 10.65 -1.20 -11.38
CA MET A 119 9.53 -0.63 -10.63
C MET A 119 8.17 -1.12 -11.14
N VAL A 120 7.97 -1.23 -12.45
CA VAL A 120 6.73 -1.79 -13.02
C VAL A 120 6.55 -3.24 -12.56
N VAL A 121 7.60 -4.06 -12.67
CA VAL A 121 7.58 -5.44 -12.19
C VAL A 121 7.26 -5.50 -10.70
N GLU A 122 7.88 -4.64 -9.89
CA GLU A 122 7.60 -4.54 -8.46
C GLU A 122 6.09 -4.28 -8.19
N ARG A 123 5.47 -3.37 -8.94
CA ARG A 123 4.05 -3.05 -8.76
C ARG A 123 3.11 -4.15 -9.20
N LEU A 124 3.43 -4.82 -10.30
CA LEU A 124 2.66 -5.97 -10.76
C LEU A 124 2.72 -7.11 -9.74
N LEU A 125 3.91 -7.37 -9.19
CA LEU A 125 4.09 -8.37 -8.14
C LEU A 125 3.36 -7.99 -6.86
N ASP A 126 3.47 -6.73 -6.40
CA ASP A 126 2.76 -6.26 -5.21
C ASP A 126 1.23 -6.33 -5.40
N MET A 127 0.71 -5.97 -6.57
CA MET A 127 -0.72 -6.08 -6.90
C MET A 127 -1.18 -7.53 -6.93
N LEU A 128 -0.42 -8.41 -7.58
CA LEU A 128 -0.71 -9.84 -7.62
C LEU A 128 -0.70 -10.45 -6.22
N PHE A 129 0.28 -10.06 -5.39
CA PHE A 129 0.38 -10.50 -4.01
C PHE A 129 -0.83 -10.05 -3.19
N ILE A 130 -1.26 -8.79 -3.33
CA ILE A 130 -2.46 -8.30 -2.64
C ILE A 130 -3.71 -9.05 -3.13
N VAL A 131 -3.92 -9.18 -4.44
CA VAL A 131 -5.11 -9.85 -5.01
C VAL A 131 -5.19 -11.31 -4.57
N THR A 132 -4.05 -12.00 -4.47
CA THR A 132 -4.00 -13.39 -4.02
C THR A 132 -4.13 -13.51 -2.51
N LEU A 133 -3.50 -12.64 -1.72
CA LEU A 133 -3.48 -12.73 -0.27
C LEU A 133 -4.78 -12.26 0.40
N LEU A 134 -5.50 -11.30 -0.20
CA LEU A 134 -6.78 -10.79 0.31
C LEU A 134 -7.82 -11.89 0.58
N PRO A 135 -8.12 -12.82 -0.35
CA PRO A 135 -9.07 -13.89 -0.07
C PRO A 135 -8.57 -14.87 1.02
N PHE A 136 -7.26 -15.12 1.12
CA PHE A 136 -6.71 -15.98 2.18
C PHE A 136 -6.88 -15.38 3.57
N THR A 137 -6.57 -14.09 3.74
CA THR A 137 -6.74 -13.42 5.04
C THR A 137 -8.21 -13.26 5.39
N LEU A 138 -9.08 -13.04 4.40
CA LEU A 138 -10.51 -13.02 4.62
C LEU A 138 -11.04 -14.40 5.02
N ALA A 139 -10.52 -15.50 4.49
CA ALA A 139 -11.00 -16.84 4.85
C ALA A 139 -10.85 -17.16 6.35
N GLU A 140 -9.87 -16.56 7.03
CA GLU A 140 -9.63 -16.75 8.47
C GLU A 140 -10.55 -15.91 9.38
N VAL A 141 -11.26 -14.93 8.83
CA VAL A 141 -12.16 -14.06 9.60
C VAL A 141 -13.54 -14.73 9.76
N GLU A 142 -13.80 -15.36 10.90
CA GLU A 142 -15.07 -16.10 11.15
C GLU A 142 -16.35 -15.27 10.91
N LYS A 143 -16.27 -13.94 11.06
CA LYS A 143 -17.40 -13.00 10.93
C LYS A 143 -17.40 -12.22 9.61
N LEU A 144 -17.45 -12.91 8.46
CA LEU A 144 -17.74 -12.22 7.19
C LEU A 144 -19.24 -12.03 6.93
N PRO A 145 -19.69 -10.82 6.55
CA PRO A 145 -20.99 -10.61 5.92
C PRO A 145 -21.15 -11.51 4.68
N ALA A 146 -22.34 -12.05 4.45
CA ALA A 146 -22.59 -13.04 3.39
C ALA A 146 -22.13 -12.58 1.98
N VAL A 147 -22.17 -11.28 1.71
CA VAL A 147 -21.77 -10.66 0.43
C VAL A 147 -20.26 -10.78 0.17
N MET A 148 -19.42 -10.77 1.23
CA MET A 148 -17.96 -10.87 1.10
C MET A 148 -17.45 -12.32 1.04
N ARG A 149 -18.25 -13.29 1.50
CA ARG A 149 -17.90 -14.73 1.43
C ARG A 149 -17.84 -15.25 -0.02
N THR A 150 -18.62 -14.66 -0.92
CA THR A 150 -18.70 -15.09 -2.33
C THR A 150 -17.41 -14.79 -3.09
N GLY A 151 -16.68 -13.73 -2.74
CA GLY A 151 -15.38 -13.40 -3.35
C GLY A 151 -14.18 -14.08 -2.69
N ALA A 152 -14.30 -14.51 -1.41
CA ALA A 152 -13.26 -15.22 -0.69
C ALA A 152 -13.19 -16.73 -1.02
N ARG A 153 -14.27 -17.29 -1.60
CA ARG A 153 -14.31 -18.68 -2.03
C ARG A 153 -13.58 -18.82 -3.36
N VAL A 154 -12.37 -19.39 -3.35
CA VAL A 154 -11.66 -19.81 -4.56
C VAL A 154 -12.61 -20.66 -5.42
N PRO A 155 -12.68 -20.48 -6.76
CA PRO A 155 -13.54 -21.28 -7.64
C PRO A 155 -13.32 -22.81 -7.67
N GLY A 156 -12.56 -23.38 -6.73
CA GLY A 156 -12.28 -24.82 -6.62
C GLY A 156 -12.68 -25.47 -5.29
N GLY A 157 -13.25 -24.72 -4.35
CA GLY A 157 -13.65 -25.25 -3.04
C GLY A 157 -15.16 -25.32 -2.89
N ASP A 158 -15.85 -26.13 -3.70
CA ASP A 158 -17.23 -26.49 -3.42
C ASP A 158 -17.27 -27.76 -2.53
N PRO A 159 -17.54 -27.65 -1.22
CA PRO A 159 -17.69 -28.81 -0.36
C PRO A 159 -18.87 -29.73 -0.77
N ARG A 160 -19.76 -29.28 -1.67
CA ARG A 160 -20.86 -30.10 -2.19
C ARG A 160 -20.42 -31.21 -3.15
N LEU A 161 -19.18 -31.19 -3.64
CA LEU A 161 -18.64 -32.26 -4.47
C LEU A 161 -18.16 -33.48 -3.66
N GLY A 162 -17.96 -33.34 -2.34
CA GLY A 162 -17.59 -34.46 -1.46
C GLY A 162 -18.75 -35.38 -1.10
N GLU A 163 -19.99 -34.89 -1.10
CA GLU A 163 -21.18 -35.68 -0.73
C GLU A 163 -21.72 -36.54 -1.89
N LEU A 164 -21.32 -36.26 -3.14
CA LEU A 164 -21.79 -37.02 -4.31
C LEU A 164 -20.93 -38.25 -4.64
N VAL A 165 -19.82 -38.48 -3.93
CA VAL A 165 -18.92 -39.63 -4.17
C VAL A 165 -19.16 -40.79 -3.18
N HIS A 166 -19.89 -40.56 -2.07
CA HIS A 166 -20.12 -41.59 -1.04
C HIS A 166 -21.45 -42.36 -1.14
N HIS A 167 -22.27 -42.08 -2.17
CA HIS A 167 -23.52 -42.81 -2.44
C HIS A 167 -23.45 -43.60 -3.75
N ARG A 168 -22.48 -44.50 -3.87
CA ARG A 168 -22.56 -45.62 -4.80
C ARG A 168 -22.02 -46.89 -4.17
#